data_AF-A0A7S3LAR0-F1
#
_entry.id   AF-A0A7S3LAR0-F1
#
_cell.length_a   1.000
_cell.length_b   1.000
_cell.length_c   1.000
_cell.angle_alpha   90.00
_cell.angle_beta   90.00
_cell.angle_gamma   90.00
#
_symmetry.space_group_name_H-M   'P 1'
#
loop_
_entity.id
_entity.type
_entity.pdbx_description
1 polymer ?
#
loop_
_entity_poly.entity_id
_entity_poly.type
_entity_poly.pdbx_seq_one_letter_code
_entity_poly.pdbx_strand_id
1 'polypeptide(L)'
;IDQDPYFRMTRDIAHKLVHKKHPLGGKPSLIHSKFFPPLQGATGKMSSSDENSAIFLTDTPEQIHDKIMNHAFSGGQISKEDQKKYGGDLEVDVAYQWLRFFLEDDEELEKIGKDYGSGSGEYWSTMSVKK
;
A
#
# COMPACT_ATOMS: atom_id res chain seq x y z
N ILE A 1 7.39 10.08 3.78
CA ILE A 1 8.05 11.37 3.40
C ILE A 1 7.50 12.58 4.17
N ASP A 2 6.31 12.48 4.75
CA ASP A 2 5.71 13.52 5.60
C ASP A 2 6.59 14.02 6.75
N GLN A 3 7.48 13.16 7.28
CA GLN A 3 8.40 13.54 8.35
C GLN A 3 9.71 14.17 7.87
N ASP A 4 9.98 14.19 6.55
CA ASP A 4 11.21 14.77 5.98
C ASP A 4 11.45 16.24 6.38
N PRO A 5 10.43 17.13 6.47
CA PRO A 5 10.64 18.51 6.91
C PRO A 5 11.33 18.63 8.28
N TYR A 6 11.02 17.74 9.23
CA TYR A 6 11.66 17.74 10.55
C TYR A 6 13.15 17.38 10.45
N PHE A 7 13.48 16.34 9.68
CA PHE A 7 14.86 15.89 9.55
C PHE A 7 15.71 16.81 8.67
N ARG A 8 15.10 17.53 7.72
CA ARG A 8 15.78 18.61 6.99
C ARG A 8 16.26 19.69 7.95
N MET A 9 15.37 20.16 8.84
CA MET A 9 15.74 21.10 9.89
C MET A 9 16.84 20.54 10.81
N THR A 10 16.73 19.27 11.23
CA THR A 10 17.76 18.62 12.06
C THR A 10 19.12 18.62 11.36
N ARG A 11 19.18 18.29 10.06
CA ARG A 11 20.41 18.25 9.27
C ARG A 11 21.07 19.63 9.12
N ASP A 12 20.27 20.69 9.06
CA ASP A 12 20.77 22.07 8.97
C ASP A 12 21.46 22.52 10.26
N ILE A 13 21.04 22.00 11.42
CA ILE A 13 21.58 22.41 12.72
C ILE A 13 22.65 21.43 13.25
N ALA A 14 22.59 20.15 12.87
CA ALA A 14 23.41 19.07 13.44
C ALA A 14 24.91 19.41 13.55
N HIS A 15 25.51 19.98 12.50
CA HIS A 15 26.93 20.32 12.44
C HIS A 15 27.39 21.37 13.47
N LYS A 16 26.45 22.14 14.05
CA LYS A 16 26.72 23.10 15.13
C LYS A 16 26.74 22.45 16.51
N LEU A 17 26.09 21.29 16.65
CA LEU A 17 25.85 20.63 17.93
C LEU A 17 26.82 19.46 18.19
N VAL A 18 27.24 18.75 17.14
CA VAL A 18 28.18 17.64 17.27
C VAL A 18 29.65 18.06 17.18
N HIS A 19 30.51 17.23 17.77
CA HIS A 19 31.96 17.44 17.76
C HIS A 19 32.52 17.52 16.34
N LYS A 20 33.42 18.49 16.09
CA LYS A 20 34.00 18.78 14.75
C LYS A 20 34.72 17.61 14.07
N LYS A 21 35.13 16.60 14.85
CA LYS A 21 35.76 15.36 14.33
C LYS A 21 34.75 14.35 13.78
N HIS A 22 33.44 14.57 13.95
CA HIS A 22 32.44 13.65 13.42
C HIS A 22 32.47 13.70 11.88
N PRO A 23 32.68 12.56 11.18
CA PRO A 23 32.98 12.53 9.75
C PRO A 23 31.85 13.09 8.87
N LEU A 24 30.60 12.97 9.34
CA LEU A 24 29.41 13.46 8.64
C LEU A 24 28.82 14.75 9.24
N GLY A 25 29.53 15.42 10.15
CA GLY A 25 29.01 16.59 10.86
C GLY A 25 27.69 16.32 11.60
N GLY A 26 27.49 15.07 12.07
CA GLY A 26 26.32 14.62 12.83
C GLY A 26 25.00 14.62 12.06
N LYS A 27 25.03 14.82 10.73
CA LYS A 27 23.81 14.81 9.92
C LYS A 27 23.25 13.38 9.84
N PRO A 28 21.98 13.16 10.20
CA PRO A 28 21.37 11.84 10.09
C PRO A 28 21.16 11.45 8.62
N SER A 29 21.27 10.15 8.34
CA SER A 29 20.85 9.53 7.08
C SER A 29 19.36 9.20 7.17
N LEU A 30 18.63 9.29 6.04
CA LEU A 30 17.19 9.08 5.97
C LEU A 30 16.87 8.07 4.87
N ILE A 31 15.93 7.16 5.14
CA ILE A 31 15.33 6.27 4.15
C ILE A 31 13.82 6.57 4.17
N HIS A 32 13.26 6.89 3.00
CA HIS A 32 11.86 7.26 2.88
C HIS A 32 11.05 6.12 2.28
N SER A 33 10.03 5.68 3.01
CA SER A 33 9.05 4.71 2.53
C SER A 33 7.86 5.43 1.88
N LYS A 34 7.21 4.74 0.94
CA LYS A 34 5.88 5.12 0.43
C LYS A 34 4.82 4.90 1.53
N PHE A 35 3.72 5.64 1.45
CA PHE A 35 2.60 5.40 2.35
C PHE A 35 1.89 4.10 1.97
N PHE A 36 1.35 3.45 3.00
CA PHE A 36 0.47 2.33 2.85
C PHE A 36 -0.95 2.85 2.54
N PRO A 37 -1.58 2.46 1.41
CA PRO A 37 -2.84 3.02 0.98
C PRO A 37 -4.01 2.59 1.89
N PRO A 38 -4.99 3.46 2.18
CA PRO A 38 -6.17 3.09 2.95
C PRO A 38 -7.04 2.09 2.19
N LEU A 39 -7.94 1.40 2.90
CA LEU A 39 -8.84 0.43 2.28
C LEU A 39 -9.70 1.05 1.18
N GLN A 40 -10.21 2.28 1.38
CA GLN A 40 -11.15 2.88 0.43
C GLN A 40 -10.51 3.49 -0.84
N GLY A 41 -9.19 3.39 -1.02
CA GLY A 41 -8.57 3.82 -2.28
C GLY A 41 -7.05 3.91 -2.25
N ALA A 42 -6.45 3.97 -3.44
CA ALA A 42 -4.99 4.00 -3.62
C ALA A 42 -4.32 5.32 -3.20
N THR A 43 -5.09 6.37 -2.96
CA THR A 43 -4.57 7.68 -2.50
C THR A 43 -5.07 8.02 -1.11
N GLY A 44 -4.14 8.44 -0.24
CA GLY A 44 -4.46 8.92 1.09
C GLY A 44 -3.58 8.28 2.15
N LYS A 45 -4.02 8.42 3.40
CA LYS A 45 -3.43 7.74 4.56
C LYS A 45 -4.56 7.05 5.31
N MET A 46 -4.25 5.91 5.90
CA MET A 46 -5.14 5.29 6.88
C MET A 46 -5.43 6.25 8.03
N SER A 47 -6.68 6.23 8.50
CA SER A 47 -7.08 7.01 9.66
C SER A 47 -7.57 6.08 10.77
N SER A 48 -6.98 6.20 11.95
CA SER A 48 -7.48 5.50 13.14
C SER A 48 -8.86 6.02 13.58
N SER A 49 -9.35 7.12 13.00
CA SER A 49 -10.69 7.65 13.27
C SER A 49 -11.80 6.99 12.45
N ASP A 50 -11.45 6.24 11.39
CA ASP A 50 -12.39 5.48 10.58
C ASP A 50 -11.98 4.01 10.64
N GLU A 51 -12.73 3.23 11.42
CA GLU A 51 -12.43 1.81 11.66
C GLU A 51 -12.47 0.96 10.37
N ASN A 52 -13.17 1.42 9.34
CA ASN A 52 -13.28 0.72 8.06
C ASN A 52 -12.21 1.18 7.04
N SER A 53 -11.38 2.16 7.40
CA SER A 53 -10.30 2.65 6.53
C SER A 53 -9.00 1.89 6.64
N ALA A 54 -8.87 1.05 7.67
CA ALA A 54 -7.66 0.33 7.99
C ALA A 54 -7.96 -1.06 8.56
N ILE A 55 -7.00 -1.94 8.41
CA ILE A 55 -6.91 -3.16 9.20
C ILE A 55 -6.04 -2.86 10.42
N PHE A 56 -6.60 -3.08 11.60
CA PHE A 56 -5.88 -2.92 12.86
C PHE A 56 -5.20 -4.23 13.26
N LEU A 57 -4.10 -4.11 14.00
CA LEU A 57 -3.39 -5.27 14.55
C LEU A 57 -4.20 -6.06 15.59
N THR A 58 -5.35 -5.53 16.01
CA THR A 58 -6.30 -6.16 16.93
C THR A 58 -7.48 -6.82 16.22
N ASP A 59 -7.61 -6.67 14.89
CA ASP A 59 -8.71 -7.27 14.14
C ASP A 59 -8.59 -8.79 14.12
N THR A 60 -9.71 -9.49 14.28
CA THR A 60 -9.76 -10.95 14.13
C THR A 60 -9.65 -11.34 12.65
N PRO A 61 -9.30 -12.61 12.33
CA PRO A 61 -9.27 -13.09 10.95
C PRO A 61 -10.56 -12.83 10.16
N GLU A 62 -11.72 -12.96 10.81
CA GLU A 62 -13.03 -12.69 10.21
C GLU A 62 -13.22 -11.20 9.93
N GLN A 63 -12.80 -10.32 10.85
CA GLN A 63 -12.86 -8.87 10.64
C GLN A 63 -11.92 -8.42 9.52
N ILE A 64 -10.72 -8.99 9.43
CA ILE A 64 -9.77 -8.74 8.33
C ILE A 64 -10.41 -9.13 6.99
N HIS A 65 -10.97 -10.34 6.91
CA HIS A 65 -11.67 -10.81 5.72
C HIS A 65 -12.81 -9.87 5.33
N ASP A 66 -13.69 -9.52 6.27
CA ASP A 66 -14.84 -8.68 5.99
C ASP A 66 -14.44 -7.26 5.57
N LYS A 67 -13.37 -6.70 6.15
CA LYS A 67 -12.84 -5.40 5.75
C LYS A 67 -12.26 -5.41 4.35
N ILE A 68 -11.46 -6.42 4.00
CA ILE A 68 -10.93 -6.58 2.65
C ILE A 68 -12.09 -6.71 1.65
N MET A 69 -13.05 -7.60 1.93
CA MET A 69 -14.12 -7.91 0.97
C MET A 69 -15.12 -6.77 0.78
N ASN A 70 -15.42 -5.99 1.83
CA ASN A 70 -16.47 -4.98 1.78
C ASN A 70 -15.97 -3.54 1.64
N HIS A 71 -14.71 -3.26 1.98
CA HIS A 71 -14.18 -1.90 2.07
C HIS A 71 -12.91 -1.68 1.25
N ALA A 72 -12.19 -2.72 0.82
CA ALA A 72 -11.05 -2.54 -0.07
C ALA A 72 -11.53 -2.12 -1.47
N PHE A 73 -11.07 -0.97 -1.93
CA PHE A 73 -11.33 -0.52 -3.29
C PHE A 73 -10.63 -1.45 -4.29
N SER A 74 -11.39 -1.99 -5.24
CA SER A 74 -10.84 -2.86 -6.28
C SER A 74 -10.74 -2.12 -7.61
N GLY A 75 -9.63 -2.35 -8.31
CA GLY A 75 -9.39 -1.88 -9.68
C GLY A 75 -10.00 -2.77 -10.76
N GLY A 76 -10.65 -3.87 -10.38
CA GLY A 76 -11.31 -4.78 -11.30
C GLY A 76 -12.70 -4.32 -11.77
N GLN A 77 -13.24 -5.06 -12.72
CA GLN A 77 -14.52 -4.78 -13.36
C GLN A 77 -15.69 -5.39 -12.58
N ILE A 78 -16.89 -4.83 -12.82
CA ILE A 78 -18.14 -5.28 -12.18
C ILE A 78 -18.60 -6.61 -12.77
N SER A 79 -18.53 -6.74 -14.10
CA SER A 79 -18.94 -7.96 -14.79
C SER A 79 -17.74 -8.86 -15.06
N LYS A 80 -17.96 -10.19 -15.02
CA LYS A 80 -16.92 -11.17 -15.36
C LYS A 80 -16.46 -11.04 -16.83
N GLU A 81 -17.37 -10.65 -17.71
CA GLU A 81 -17.10 -10.47 -19.13
C GLU A 81 -16.16 -9.28 -19.37
N ASP A 82 -16.43 -8.16 -18.71
CA ASP A 82 -15.56 -6.99 -18.76
C ASP A 82 -14.21 -7.27 -18.09
N GLN A 83 -14.19 -7.98 -16.96
CA GLN A 83 -12.94 -8.36 -16.29
C GLN A 83 -12.06 -9.18 -17.24
N LYS A 84 -12.62 -10.16 -17.95
CA LYS A 84 -11.86 -10.94 -18.94
C LYS A 84 -11.41 -10.14 -20.16
N LYS A 85 -12.14 -9.09 -20.52
CA LYS A 85 -11.87 -8.28 -21.72
C LYS A 85 -10.89 -7.16 -21.47
N TYR A 86 -10.99 -6.51 -20.32
CA TYR A 86 -10.25 -5.28 -19.98
C TYR A 86 -9.26 -5.46 -18.83
N GLY A 87 -9.39 -6.54 -18.03
CA GLY A 87 -8.57 -6.77 -16.85
C GLY A 87 -8.86 -5.81 -15.69
N GLY A 88 -8.04 -5.94 -14.64
CA GLY A 88 -8.03 -5.04 -13.49
C GLY A 88 -6.92 -4.00 -13.56
N ASP A 89 -7.21 -2.80 -13.05
CA ASP A 89 -6.21 -1.75 -12.89
C ASP A 89 -5.43 -1.93 -11.57
N LEU A 90 -4.19 -2.39 -11.69
CA LEU A 90 -3.29 -2.67 -10.56
C LEU A 90 -2.89 -1.42 -9.77
N GLU A 91 -2.90 -0.24 -10.39
CA GLU A 91 -2.45 0.99 -9.73
C GLU A 91 -3.47 1.49 -8.70
N VAL A 92 -4.75 1.19 -8.92
CA VAL A 92 -5.84 1.61 -8.03
C VAL A 92 -6.33 0.49 -7.12
N ASP A 93 -6.03 -0.77 -7.42
CA ASP A 93 -6.48 -1.93 -6.64
C ASP A 93 -5.76 -2.04 -5.29
N VAL A 94 -6.49 -1.82 -4.19
CA VAL A 94 -5.91 -1.78 -2.85
C VAL A 94 -5.40 -3.13 -2.40
N ALA A 95 -6.09 -4.23 -2.74
CA ALA A 95 -5.66 -5.57 -2.38
C ALA A 95 -4.31 -5.91 -3.04
N TYR A 96 -4.17 -5.63 -4.33
CA TYR A 96 -2.90 -5.80 -5.04
C TYR A 96 -1.81 -4.89 -4.49
N GLN A 97 -2.12 -3.61 -4.21
CA GLN A 97 -1.14 -2.70 -3.61
C GLN A 97 -0.65 -3.23 -2.26
N TRP A 98 -1.51 -3.83 -1.44
CA TRP A 98 -1.12 -4.42 -0.15
C TRP A 98 -0.26 -5.67 -0.30
N LEU A 99 -0.56 -6.53 -1.28
CA LEU A 99 0.28 -7.69 -1.60
C LEU A 99 1.72 -7.26 -1.91
N ARG A 100 1.92 -6.14 -2.62
CA ARG A 100 3.27 -5.59 -2.88
C ARG A 100 4.07 -5.20 -1.62
N PHE A 101 3.44 -5.09 -0.45
CA PHE A 101 4.13 -4.83 0.82
C PHE A 101 4.32 -6.09 1.67
N PHE A 102 3.39 -7.05 1.59
CA PHE A 102 3.33 -8.18 2.52
C PHE A 102 3.63 -9.55 1.89
N LEU A 103 3.47 -9.69 0.58
CA LEU A 103 3.86 -10.91 -0.13
C LEU A 103 5.36 -10.81 -0.46
N GLU A 104 6.16 -11.70 0.14
CA GLU A 104 7.62 -11.71 -0.02
C GLU A 104 8.08 -12.43 -1.30
N ASP A 105 7.22 -13.23 -1.92
CA ASP A 105 7.53 -13.96 -3.15
C ASP A 105 7.25 -13.08 -4.38
N ASP A 106 8.33 -12.57 -4.99
CA ASP A 106 8.27 -11.71 -6.16
C ASP A 106 7.69 -12.43 -7.40
N GLU A 107 7.93 -13.73 -7.57
CA GLU A 107 7.42 -14.49 -8.71
C GLU A 107 5.90 -14.71 -8.58
N GLU A 108 5.43 -15.01 -7.37
CA GLU A 108 4.01 -15.12 -7.07
C GLU A 108 3.30 -13.78 -7.26
N LEU A 109 3.89 -12.68 -6.76
CA LEU A 109 3.35 -11.34 -6.92
C LEU A 109 3.24 -10.94 -8.40
N GLU A 110 4.27 -11.23 -9.22
CA GLU A 110 4.25 -10.97 -10.66
C GLU A 110 3.17 -11.79 -11.36
N LYS A 111 3.02 -13.07 -11.00
CA LYS A 111 1.96 -13.94 -11.53
C LYS A 111 0.57 -13.38 -11.20
N ILE A 112 0.32 -12.99 -9.95
CA ILE A 112 -0.96 -12.39 -9.54
C ILE A 112 -1.24 -11.11 -10.33
N GLY A 113 -0.25 -10.21 -10.43
CA GLY A 113 -0.38 -8.96 -11.16
C GLY A 113 -0.69 -9.17 -12.64
N LYS A 114 -0.02 -10.12 -13.28
CA LYS A 114 -0.27 -10.48 -14.68
C LYS A 114 -1.68 -11.04 -14.87
N ASP A 115 -2.07 -12.04 -14.08
CA ASP A 115 -3.36 -12.72 -14.20
C ASP A 115 -4.53 -11.75 -13.97
N TYR A 116 -4.44 -10.94 -12.90
CA TYR A 116 -5.46 -9.97 -12.56
C TYR A 116 -5.51 -8.82 -13.57
N GLY A 117 -4.35 -8.32 -13.99
CA GLY A 117 -4.22 -7.23 -14.96
C GLY A 117 -4.67 -7.60 -16.38
N SER A 118 -4.54 -8.87 -16.79
CA SER A 118 -5.05 -9.35 -18.08
C SER A 118 -6.46 -9.93 -18.02
N GLY A 119 -7.02 -10.14 -16.83
CA GLY A 119 -8.32 -10.79 -16.68
C GLY A 119 -8.31 -12.28 -17.07
N SER A 120 -7.16 -12.94 -16.95
CA SER A 120 -6.99 -14.34 -17.33
C SER A 120 -6.06 -15.08 -16.37
N GLY A 121 -6.02 -16.42 -16.40
CA GLY A 121 -5.16 -17.19 -15.49
C GLY A 121 -5.88 -17.65 -14.22
N GLU A 122 -5.15 -17.78 -13.12
CA GLU A 122 -5.66 -18.31 -11.85
C GLU A 122 -6.27 -17.20 -10.99
N TYR A 123 -5.62 -16.04 -10.93
CA TYR A 123 -5.99 -14.92 -10.05
C TYR A 123 -6.79 -13.80 -10.73
N TRP A 124 -7.54 -14.12 -11.78
CA TRP A 124 -8.23 -13.11 -12.60
C TRP A 124 -9.54 -12.59 -12.04
N SER A 125 -10.20 -13.37 -11.17
CA SER A 125 -11.58 -13.11 -10.80
C SER A 125 -11.69 -12.09 -9.67
N THR A 126 -12.57 -11.11 -9.85
CA THR A 126 -13.07 -10.28 -8.77
C THR A 126 -14.23 -10.98 -8.05
N MET A 127 -14.27 -10.90 -6.72
CA MET A 127 -15.52 -11.12 -5.98
C MET A 127 -16.38 -9.85 -6.05
N SER A 128 -17.66 -9.91 -5.68
CA SER A 128 -18.64 -8.82 -5.79
C SER A 128 -18.09 -7.48 -5.26
N VAL A 129 -17.56 -6.65 -6.17
CA VAL A 129 -16.86 -5.41 -5.85
C VAL A 129 -17.88 -4.31 -5.55
N LYS A 130 -17.80 -3.70 -4.38
CA LYS A 130 -18.38 -2.35 -4.18
C LYS A 130 -17.38 -1.34 -4.74
N LYS A 131 -17.82 -0.54 -5.72
CA LYS A 131 -17.09 0.66 -6.16
C LYS A 131 -17.39 1.84 -5.25
#